data_AF-A0A819K2M7-F1
#
_entry.id   AF-A0A819K2M7-F1
#
_cell.length_a   1.000
_cell.length_b   1.000
_cell.length_c   1.000
_cell.angle_alpha   90.00
_cell.angle_beta   90.00
_cell.angle_gamma   90.00
#
_symmetry.space_group_name_H-M   'P 1'
#
loop_
_entity.id
_entity.type
_entity.pdbx_description
1 polymer ?
#
loop_
_entity_poly.entity_id
_entity_poly.type
_entity_poly.pdbx_seq_one_letter_code
_entity_poly.pdbx_strand_id
1 'polypeptide(L)'
;MGDAYSKVLACIDTEQELIRRVGSWIDLKNQTQFYTWCNNGNYSKQLSRSTALFLANHILANYVEFEIFNESKQDMLQLCRAQYSRNPLELKNIKEFELTYMPSDAIMWYTCASFVHKMINRALRSFDEIKLRAMTFFIRDLRQQLKDSYQNLKLTTNITVYRGACISTDPLTIVQIPEGEAKLSY
;
A
#
# COMPACT_ATOMS: atom_id res chain seq x y z
N MET A 1 18.71 -13.59 -33.84
CA MET A 1 17.23 -13.74 -33.95
C MET A 1 16.78 -14.30 -32.61
N GLY A 2 16.15 -13.59 -31.69
CA GLY A 2 15.27 -12.42 -31.77
C GLY A 2 14.22 -12.71 -30.70
N ASP A 3 14.50 -12.27 -29.48
CA ASP A 3 13.85 -12.61 -28.21
C ASP A 3 12.36 -12.23 -28.25
N ALA A 4 11.46 -13.21 -28.43
CA ALA A 4 10.04 -12.97 -28.72
C ALA A 4 9.08 -13.21 -27.54
N TYR A 5 9.56 -13.39 -26.30
CA TYR A 5 8.68 -13.79 -25.19
C TYR A 5 8.91 -13.06 -23.86
N SER A 6 9.26 -11.76 -23.88
CA SER A 6 9.37 -10.94 -22.66
C SER A 6 8.02 -10.47 -22.05
N LYS A 7 6.89 -10.99 -22.54
CA LYS A 7 5.53 -10.67 -22.03
C LYS A 7 4.76 -11.85 -21.44
N VAL A 8 5.38 -13.03 -21.32
CA VAL A 8 4.73 -14.19 -20.70
C VAL A 8 4.98 -14.14 -19.19
N LEU A 9 4.00 -13.60 -18.45
CA LEU A 9 4.07 -13.39 -17.00
C LEU A 9 3.99 -14.70 -16.17
N ALA A 10 3.51 -15.79 -16.76
CA ALA A 10 3.59 -17.18 -16.27
C ALA A 10 2.91 -18.13 -17.28
N CYS A 11 3.36 -19.37 -17.41
CA CYS A 11 2.60 -20.43 -18.07
C CYS A 11 1.48 -20.91 -17.12
N ILE A 12 0.27 -21.03 -17.64
CA ILE A 12 -0.88 -21.58 -16.92
C ILE A 12 -1.16 -22.95 -17.52
N ASP A 13 -0.83 -23.99 -16.77
CA ASP A 13 -0.76 -25.35 -17.31
C ASP A 13 -2.07 -26.13 -17.12
N THR A 14 -3.05 -25.54 -16.41
CA THR A 14 -4.34 -26.18 -16.14
C THR A 14 -5.50 -25.18 -16.25
N GLU A 15 -6.64 -25.66 -16.74
CA GLU A 15 -7.88 -24.91 -16.88
C GLU A 15 -8.40 -24.38 -15.52
N GLN A 16 -8.24 -25.17 -14.46
CA GLN A 16 -8.63 -24.79 -13.10
C GLN A 16 -7.81 -23.60 -12.58
N GLU A 17 -6.50 -23.58 -12.85
CA GLU A 17 -5.64 -22.46 -12.46
C GLU A 17 -5.98 -21.20 -13.25
N LEU A 18 -6.35 -21.32 -14.53
CA LEU A 18 -6.83 -20.20 -15.33
C LEU A 18 -8.11 -19.60 -14.75
N ILE A 19 -9.11 -20.43 -14.47
CA ILE A 19 -10.40 -20.01 -13.91
C ILE A 19 -10.19 -19.34 -12.54
N ARG A 20 -9.33 -19.91 -11.70
CA ARG A 20 -8.98 -19.34 -10.39
C ARG A 20 -8.34 -17.95 -10.53
N ARG A 21 -7.39 -17.78 -11.45
CA ARG A 21 -6.72 -16.49 -11.68
C ARG A 21 -7.65 -15.45 -12.28
N VAL A 22 -8.50 -15.84 -13.24
CA VAL A 22 -9.50 -14.95 -13.82
C VAL A 22 -10.54 -14.52 -12.78
N GLY A 23 -11.03 -15.45 -11.96
CA GLY A 23 -11.96 -15.15 -10.86
C GLY A 23 -11.36 -14.18 -9.85
N SER A 24 -10.14 -14.46 -9.39
CA SER A 24 -9.42 -13.58 -8.46
C SER A 24 -9.12 -12.21 -9.07
N TRP A 25 -8.88 -12.11 -10.38
CA TRP A 25 -8.69 -10.83 -11.08
C TRP A 25 -10.00 -10.02 -11.18
N ILE A 26 -11.13 -10.69 -11.45
CA ILE A 26 -12.46 -10.05 -11.46
C ILE A 26 -12.81 -9.51 -10.07
N ASP A 27 -12.62 -10.32 -9.03
CA ASP A 27 -12.84 -9.91 -7.64
C ASP A 27 -11.97 -8.71 -7.29
N LEU A 28 -10.69 -8.76 -7.69
CA LEU A 28 -9.76 -7.67 -7.45
C LEU A 28 -10.18 -6.38 -8.17
N LYS A 29 -10.63 -6.46 -9.43
CA LYS A 29 -11.15 -5.31 -10.18
C LYS A 29 -12.39 -4.70 -9.52
N ASN A 30 -13.29 -5.53 -9.00
CA ASN A 30 -14.46 -5.05 -8.25
C ASN A 30 -14.04 -4.35 -6.94
N GLN A 31 -13.01 -4.88 -6.29
CA GLN A 31 -12.45 -4.29 -5.09
C GLN A 31 -11.74 -2.95 -5.38
N THR A 32 -11.02 -2.79 -6.50
CA THR A 32 -10.40 -1.50 -6.89
C THR A 32 -11.44 -0.44 -7.27
N GLN A 33 -12.57 -0.85 -7.87
CA GLN A 33 -13.72 0.02 -8.08
C GLN A 33 -14.36 0.45 -6.75
N PHE A 34 -14.52 -0.48 -5.81
CA PHE A 34 -15.00 -0.18 -4.45
C PHE A 34 -14.08 0.81 -3.72
N TYR A 35 -12.76 0.65 -3.84
CA TYR A 35 -11.79 1.63 -3.32
C TYR A 35 -12.05 3.03 -3.90
N THR A 36 -12.13 3.13 -5.22
CA THR A 36 -12.31 4.41 -5.93
C THR A 36 -13.64 5.06 -5.54
N TRP A 37 -14.69 4.26 -5.39
CA TRP A 37 -16.00 4.68 -4.91
C TRP A 37 -15.95 5.25 -3.49
N CYS A 38 -15.27 4.57 -2.55
CA CYS A 38 -15.07 5.07 -1.18
C CYS A 38 -14.21 6.33 -1.12
N ASN A 39 -13.18 6.45 -1.96
CA ASN A 39 -12.28 7.62 -1.93
C ASN A 39 -12.96 8.90 -2.46
N ASN A 40 -13.99 8.74 -3.30
CA ASN A 40 -14.80 9.85 -3.82
C ASN A 40 -15.85 10.37 -2.83
N GLY A 41 -15.77 10.00 -1.55
CA GLY A 41 -16.66 10.50 -0.50
C GLY A 41 -18.05 9.85 -0.45
N ASN A 42 -18.27 8.78 -1.22
CA ASN A 42 -19.54 8.06 -1.24
C ASN A 42 -19.60 7.08 -0.07
N TYR A 43 -19.88 7.58 1.13
CA TYR A 43 -20.10 6.74 2.32
C TYR A 43 -21.60 6.63 2.62
N SER A 44 -22.09 5.42 2.89
CA SER A 44 -23.47 5.21 3.36
C SER A 44 -23.55 5.47 4.86
N LYS A 45 -24.74 5.80 5.40
CA LYS A 45 -24.98 5.93 6.85
C LYS A 45 -24.60 4.67 7.66
N GLN A 46 -24.45 3.51 7.02
CA GLN A 46 -24.13 2.24 7.65
C GLN A 46 -22.63 1.92 7.66
N LEU A 47 -21.83 2.51 6.76
CA LEU A 47 -20.40 2.27 6.66
C LEU A 47 -19.64 3.54 7.04
N SER A 48 -19.11 3.57 8.26
CA SER A 48 -18.31 4.70 8.72
C SER A 48 -17.12 4.93 7.78
N ARG A 49 -16.72 6.21 7.65
CA ARG A 49 -15.57 6.61 6.83
C ARG A 49 -14.29 5.83 7.19
N SER A 50 -14.08 5.56 8.48
CA SER A 50 -12.93 4.80 8.96
C SER A 50 -12.96 3.35 8.51
N THR A 51 -14.12 2.68 8.59
CA THR A 51 -14.28 1.29 8.12
C THR A 51 -14.14 1.20 6.60
N ALA A 52 -14.75 2.12 5.85
CA ALA A 52 -14.62 2.19 4.41
C ALA A 52 -13.16 2.36 3.97
N LEU A 53 -12.42 3.27 4.61
CA LEU A 53 -11.01 3.52 4.32
C LEU A 53 -10.12 2.33 4.73
N PHE A 54 -10.43 1.67 5.84
CA PHE A 54 -9.73 0.45 6.25
C PHE A 54 -9.90 -0.66 5.22
N LEU A 55 -11.13 -0.95 4.79
CA LEU A 55 -11.42 -1.96 3.77
C LEU A 55 -10.77 -1.63 2.43
N ALA A 56 -10.82 -0.36 2.03
CA ALA A 56 -10.16 0.13 0.83
C ALA A 56 -8.63 -0.09 0.90
N ASN A 57 -7.98 0.30 2.00
CA ASN A 57 -6.54 0.05 2.17
C ASN A 57 -6.20 -1.44 2.22
N HIS A 58 -7.06 -2.27 2.81
CA HIS A 58 -6.89 -3.71 2.86
C HIS A 58 -6.96 -4.32 1.46
N ILE A 59 -7.99 -3.96 0.68
CA ILE A 59 -8.13 -4.32 -0.73
C ILE A 59 -6.89 -3.92 -1.54
N LEU A 60 -6.40 -2.70 -1.34
CA LEU A 60 -5.23 -2.20 -2.06
C LEU A 60 -3.95 -2.96 -1.69
N ALA A 61 -3.77 -3.32 -0.42
CA ALA A 61 -2.65 -4.16 -0.01
C ALA A 61 -2.71 -5.54 -0.66
N ASN A 62 -3.90 -6.12 -0.81
CA ASN A 62 -4.12 -7.38 -1.52
C ASN A 62 -3.92 -7.22 -3.04
N TYR A 63 -4.29 -6.08 -3.64
CA TYR A 63 -4.03 -5.77 -5.05
C TYR A 63 -2.55 -5.83 -5.39
N VAL A 64 -1.72 -5.15 -4.60
CA VAL A 64 -0.26 -5.14 -4.80
C VAL A 64 0.36 -6.53 -4.59
N GLU A 65 -0.31 -7.41 -3.84
CA GLU A 65 0.13 -8.80 -3.64
C GLU A 65 -0.26 -9.73 -4.78
N PHE A 66 -1.49 -9.59 -5.29
CA PHE A 66 -2.01 -10.46 -6.33
C PHE A 66 -1.39 -10.15 -7.69
N GLU A 67 -1.15 -8.87 -7.98
CA GLU A 67 -0.49 -8.47 -9.20
C GLU A 67 1.01 -8.74 -9.09
N ILE A 68 1.47 -9.78 -9.81
CA ILE A 68 2.90 -10.03 -9.99
C ILE A 68 3.43 -8.96 -10.95
N PHE A 69 3.69 -7.78 -10.42
CA PHE A 69 4.39 -6.77 -11.19
C PHE A 69 5.89 -7.07 -11.22
N ASN A 70 6.51 -6.98 -12.38
CA ASN A 70 7.94 -7.27 -12.57
C ASN A 70 8.76 -5.98 -12.68
N GLU A 71 8.25 -4.84 -12.18
CA GLU A 71 9.06 -3.63 -12.18
C GLU A 71 10.30 -3.81 -11.31
N SER A 72 11.40 -3.34 -11.88
CA SER A 72 12.69 -3.35 -11.26
C SER A 72 12.86 -2.15 -10.32
N LYS A 73 13.89 -2.24 -9.47
CA LYS A 73 14.40 -1.07 -8.72
C LYS A 73 14.64 0.14 -9.64
N GLN A 74 15.06 -0.07 -10.89
CA GLN A 74 15.36 1.00 -11.83
C GLN A 74 14.10 1.73 -12.31
N ASP A 75 13.01 1.00 -12.57
CA ASP A 75 11.72 1.60 -12.97
C ASP A 75 11.17 2.50 -11.85
N MET A 76 11.25 2.01 -10.61
CA MET A 76 10.91 2.79 -9.42
C MET A 76 11.72 4.08 -9.33
N LEU A 77 13.05 3.98 -9.48
CA LEU A 77 13.96 5.12 -9.38
C LEU A 77 13.74 6.14 -10.50
N GLN A 78 13.47 5.69 -11.73
CA GLN A 78 13.16 6.58 -12.84
C GLN A 78 11.89 7.40 -12.58
N LEU A 79 10.82 6.74 -12.11
CA LEU A 79 9.58 7.44 -11.74
C LEU A 79 9.83 8.45 -10.61
N CYS A 80 10.60 8.06 -9.59
CA CYS A 80 10.93 8.93 -8.47
C CYS A 80 11.75 10.16 -8.90
N ARG A 81 12.77 9.98 -9.76
CA ARG A 81 13.57 11.09 -10.30
C ARG A 81 12.72 12.07 -11.11
N ALA A 82 11.78 11.56 -11.91
CA ALA A 82 10.86 12.42 -12.66
C ALA A 82 9.96 13.24 -11.72
N GLN A 83 9.36 12.58 -10.71
CA GLN A 83 8.47 13.22 -9.74
C GLN A 83 9.18 14.29 -8.89
N TYR A 84 10.43 14.04 -8.50
CA TYR A 84 11.20 14.91 -7.61
C TYR A 84 12.29 15.72 -8.32
N SER A 85 12.20 15.89 -9.65
CA SER A 85 13.19 16.61 -10.47
C SER A 85 13.52 18.02 -9.98
N ARG A 86 12.59 18.70 -9.30
CA ARG A 86 12.75 20.04 -8.72
C ARG A 86 13.12 20.05 -7.23
N ASN A 87 13.36 18.89 -6.63
CA ASN A 87 13.67 18.76 -5.21
C ASN A 87 15.08 18.17 -5.03
N PRO A 88 16.13 19.00 -4.87
CA PRO A 88 17.52 18.52 -4.79
C PRO A 88 17.78 17.62 -3.57
N LEU A 89 17.04 17.84 -2.46
CA LEU A 89 17.14 17.00 -1.27
C LEU A 89 16.65 15.58 -1.56
N GLU A 90 15.50 15.44 -2.21
CA GLU A 90 14.98 14.12 -2.55
C GLU A 90 15.80 13.45 -3.66
N LEU A 91 16.36 14.20 -4.61
CA LEU A 91 17.29 13.63 -5.59
C LEU A 91 18.55 13.05 -4.93
N LYS A 92 19.06 13.70 -3.88
CA LYS A 92 20.16 13.15 -3.06
C LYS A 92 19.73 11.86 -2.37
N ASN A 93 18.56 11.84 -1.72
CA ASN A 93 18.03 10.64 -1.06
C ASN A 93 17.82 9.48 -2.05
N ILE A 94 17.35 9.77 -3.26
CA ILE A 94 17.18 8.78 -4.34
C ILE A 94 18.53 8.18 -4.75
N LYS A 95 19.56 9.02 -4.88
CA LYS A 95 20.91 8.55 -5.22
C LYS A 95 21.51 7.70 -4.11
N GLU A 96 21.30 8.09 -2.85
CA GLU A 96 21.74 7.32 -1.70
C GLU A 96 21.05 5.96 -1.66
N PHE A 97 19.72 5.94 -1.79
CA PHE A 97 18.94 4.71 -1.90
C PHE A 97 19.44 3.81 -3.03
N GLU A 98 19.71 4.36 -4.22
CA GLU A 98 20.21 3.57 -5.34
C GLU A 98 21.50 2.81 -4.99
N LEU A 99 22.42 3.47 -4.28
CA LEU A 99 23.73 2.94 -3.95
C LEU A 99 23.73 2.00 -2.73
N THR A 100 22.93 2.30 -1.70
CA THR A 100 23.03 1.65 -0.38
C THR A 100 21.87 0.73 -0.04
N TYR A 101 20.74 0.82 -0.77
CA TYR A 101 19.54 0.07 -0.39
C TYR A 101 19.74 -1.44 -0.42
N MET A 102 19.42 -2.07 0.72
CA MET A 102 19.27 -3.51 0.89
C MET A 102 17.85 -3.84 1.36
N PRO A 103 17.29 -5.02 1.01
CA PRO A 103 15.96 -5.44 1.47
C PRO A 103 15.80 -5.48 2.99
N SER A 104 16.90 -5.71 3.73
CA SER A 104 16.94 -5.67 5.19
C SER A 104 16.74 -4.28 5.79
N ASP A 105 16.75 -3.23 4.96
CA ASP A 105 16.64 -1.84 5.40
C ASP A 105 15.30 -1.21 4.99
N ALA A 106 14.38 -1.98 4.40
CA ALA A 106 13.12 -1.48 3.88
C ALA A 106 12.26 -0.74 4.92
N ILE A 107 12.15 -1.27 6.15
CA ILE A 107 11.43 -0.61 7.26
C ILE A 107 12.08 0.73 7.60
N MET A 108 13.42 0.79 7.65
CA MET A 108 14.14 2.03 7.90
C MET A 108 13.84 3.06 6.82
N TRP A 109 13.97 2.69 5.54
CA TRP A 109 13.68 3.60 4.42
C TRP A 109 12.22 4.07 4.37
N TYR A 110 11.28 3.22 4.79
CA TYR A 110 9.85 3.54 4.87
C TYR A 110 9.51 4.46 6.05
N THR A 111 10.24 4.37 7.16
CA THR A 111 10.00 5.16 8.36
C THR A 111 10.78 6.48 8.36
N CYS A 112 11.93 6.53 7.69
CA CYS A 112 12.59 7.77 7.33
C CYS A 112 11.62 8.64 6.51
N ALA A 113 11.57 9.94 6.79
CA ALA A 113 10.74 10.92 6.07
C ALA A 113 11.26 11.22 4.63
N SER A 114 11.62 10.17 3.90
CA SER A 114 12.23 10.16 2.57
C SER A 114 11.18 10.15 1.44
N PHE A 115 11.66 10.25 0.20
CA PHE A 115 10.84 10.08 -1.00
C PHE A 115 10.01 8.79 -1.01
N VAL A 116 10.53 7.69 -0.45
CA VAL A 116 9.88 6.38 -0.45
C VAL A 116 8.61 6.41 0.39
N HIS A 117 8.72 6.87 1.64
CA HIS A 117 7.60 7.04 2.54
C HIS A 117 6.50 7.90 1.91
N LYS A 118 6.88 9.06 1.35
CA LYS A 118 5.95 10.03 0.76
C LYS A 118 5.25 9.45 -0.48
N MET A 119 6.01 8.79 -1.35
CA MET A 119 5.50 8.23 -2.59
C MET A 119 4.53 7.09 -2.32
N ILE A 120 4.89 6.12 -1.48
CA ILE A 120 4.04 4.98 -1.13
C ILE A 120 2.76 5.46 -0.44
N ASN A 121 2.88 6.28 0.61
CA ASN A 121 1.68 6.75 1.32
C ASN A 121 0.78 7.61 0.44
N ARG A 122 1.31 8.35 -0.53
CA ARG A 122 0.49 9.08 -1.49
C ARG A 122 -0.20 8.12 -2.46
N ALA A 123 0.57 7.22 -3.07
CA ALA A 123 0.05 6.25 -4.03
C ALA A 123 -1.04 5.36 -3.39
N LEU A 124 -0.85 4.97 -2.13
CA LEU A 124 -1.83 4.21 -1.35
C LEU A 124 -3.11 4.98 -1.03
N ARG A 125 -3.03 6.31 -0.84
CA ARG A 125 -4.19 7.17 -0.56
C ARG A 125 -4.98 7.56 -1.80
N SER A 126 -4.33 7.59 -2.96
CA SER A 126 -4.96 7.98 -4.22
C SER A 126 -5.25 6.81 -5.16
N PHE A 127 -4.87 5.59 -4.78
CA PHE A 127 -4.89 4.41 -5.66
C PHE A 127 -4.25 4.70 -7.02
N ASP A 128 -3.10 5.37 -7.00
CA ASP A 128 -2.39 5.66 -8.24
C ASP A 128 -1.73 4.38 -8.73
N GLU A 129 -2.44 3.65 -9.61
CA GLU A 129 -2.03 2.33 -10.09
C GLU A 129 -0.63 2.35 -10.68
N ILE A 130 -0.28 3.38 -11.46
CA ILE A 130 1.04 3.50 -12.09
C ILE A 130 2.12 3.62 -11.02
N LYS A 131 1.89 4.45 -9.99
CA LYS A 131 2.85 4.58 -8.88
C LYS A 131 2.91 3.34 -8.03
N LEU A 132 1.78 2.71 -7.71
CA LEU A 132 1.74 1.50 -6.90
C LEU A 132 2.50 0.37 -7.58
N ARG A 133 2.24 0.18 -8.87
CA ARG A 133 2.94 -0.73 -9.75
C ARG A 133 4.45 -0.48 -9.69
N ALA A 134 4.91 0.74 -10.00
CA ALA A 134 6.33 1.08 -9.93
C ALA A 134 6.97 0.89 -8.53
N MET A 135 6.22 1.07 -7.44
CA MET A 135 6.70 0.87 -6.07
C MET A 135 6.64 -0.60 -5.60
N THR A 136 6.14 -1.53 -6.42
CA THR A 136 5.96 -2.95 -6.05
C THR A 136 7.25 -3.60 -5.60
N PHE A 137 8.37 -3.29 -6.26
CA PHE A 137 9.70 -3.75 -5.85
C PHE A 137 9.95 -3.50 -4.35
N PHE A 138 9.79 -2.24 -3.91
CA PHE A 138 10.02 -1.87 -2.52
C PHE A 138 8.93 -2.38 -1.58
N ILE A 139 7.67 -2.40 -2.02
CA ILE A 139 6.55 -2.88 -1.19
C ILE A 139 6.74 -4.38 -0.86
N ARG A 140 7.27 -5.18 -1.79
CA ARG A 140 7.60 -6.60 -1.54
C ARG A 140 8.64 -6.75 -0.45
N ASP A 141 9.75 -6.03 -0.55
CA ASP A 141 10.82 -6.06 0.46
C ASP A 141 10.31 -5.58 1.83
N LEU A 142 9.55 -4.48 1.86
CA LEU A 142 8.96 -3.95 3.09
C LEU A 142 8.04 -4.98 3.77
N ARG A 143 7.19 -5.65 2.99
CA ARG A 143 6.29 -6.69 3.50
C ARG A 143 7.06 -7.88 4.05
N GLN A 144 8.07 -8.33 3.33
CA GLN A 144 8.90 -9.44 3.77
C GLN A 144 9.58 -9.11 5.10
N GLN A 145 10.20 -7.93 5.20
CA GLN A 145 10.85 -7.51 6.44
C GLN A 145 9.85 -7.32 7.60
N LEU A 146 8.64 -6.80 7.34
CA LEU A 146 7.59 -6.67 8.35
C LEU A 146 7.12 -8.06 8.84
N LYS A 147 6.96 -9.02 7.93
CA LYS A 147 6.58 -10.40 8.27
C LYS A 147 7.64 -11.06 9.15
N ASP A 148 8.90 -10.93 8.76
CA ASP A 148 10.02 -11.48 9.52
C ASP A 148 10.13 -10.83 10.90
N SER A 149 9.97 -9.50 10.96
CA SER A 149 9.96 -8.76 12.23
C SER A 149 8.81 -9.20 13.13
N TYR A 150 7.60 -9.38 12.57
CA TYR A 150 6.43 -9.86 13.30
C TYR A 150 6.62 -11.29 13.83
N GLN A 151 7.17 -12.19 13.01
CA GLN A 151 7.48 -13.56 13.44
C GLN A 151 8.52 -13.58 14.56
N ASN A 152 9.54 -12.71 14.46
CA ASN A 152 10.58 -12.58 15.48
C ASN A 152 10.09 -11.99 16.80
N LEU A 153 9.05 -11.14 16.75
CA LEU A 153 8.45 -10.54 17.94
C LEU A 153 7.77 -11.60 18.86
N LYS A 154 7.52 -12.83 18.38
CA LYS A 154 6.94 -13.95 19.14
C LYS A 154 5.80 -13.50 20.06
N LEU A 155 4.89 -12.66 19.56
CA LEU A 155 3.80 -12.11 20.36
C LEU A 155 2.89 -13.25 20.81
N THR A 156 2.98 -13.61 22.08
CA THR A 156 2.14 -14.63 22.73
C THR A 156 0.80 -14.07 23.20
N THR A 157 0.61 -12.75 23.10
CA THR A 157 -0.56 -12.03 23.61
C THR A 157 -1.06 -11.00 22.60
N ASN A 158 -2.37 -10.72 22.66
CA ASN A 158 -2.97 -9.63 21.89
C ASN A 158 -2.32 -8.29 22.24
N ILE A 159 -1.98 -7.50 21.22
CA ILE A 159 -1.45 -6.15 21.38
C ILE A 159 -2.55 -5.13 21.09
N THR A 160 -2.73 -4.18 22.02
CA THR A 160 -3.56 -3.00 21.80
C THR A 160 -2.67 -1.87 21.31
N VAL A 161 -3.03 -1.28 20.17
CA VAL A 161 -2.31 -0.14 19.58
C VAL A 161 -3.24 1.06 19.45
N TYR A 162 -2.68 2.25 19.56
CA TYR A 162 -3.40 3.51 19.43
C TYR A 162 -2.89 4.28 18.21
N ARG A 163 -3.80 4.88 17.45
CA ARG A 163 -3.47 5.77 16.35
C ARG A 163 -4.36 7.02 16.43
N GLY A 164 -3.74 8.19 16.37
CA GLY A 164 -4.48 9.45 16.25
C GLY A 164 -5.28 9.48 14.94
N ALA A 165 -6.58 9.72 15.04
CA ALA A 165 -7.46 9.95 13.90
C ALA A 165 -8.01 11.37 13.97
N CYS A 166 -8.01 12.09 12.84
CA CYS A 166 -8.65 13.40 12.78
C CYS A 166 -10.17 13.19 12.86
N ILE A 167 -10.78 13.72 13.92
CA ILE A 167 -12.23 13.75 14.08
C ILE A 167 -12.73 15.01 13.35
N SER A 168 -13.73 14.85 12.49
CA SER A 168 -14.43 15.96 11.85
C SER A 168 -15.09 16.83 12.93
N THR A 169 -15.00 18.16 12.81
CA THR A 169 -15.66 19.10 13.73
C THR A 169 -17.18 19.17 13.54
N ASP A 170 -17.75 18.33 12.67
CA ASP A 170 -19.19 18.22 12.49
C ASP A 170 -19.84 17.63 13.76
N PRO A 171 -20.68 18.41 14.48
CA PRO A 171 -21.34 17.96 15.72
C PRO A 171 -22.13 16.68 15.57
N LEU A 172 -22.65 16.39 14.35
CA LEU A 172 -23.45 15.19 14.07
C LEU A 172 -22.61 13.90 14.02
N THR A 173 -21.31 14.01 13.81
CA THR A 173 -20.40 12.85 13.75
C THR A 173 -19.93 12.42 15.15
N ILE A 174 -19.91 13.35 16.11
CA ILE A 174 -19.47 13.12 17.50
C ILE A 174 -20.48 12.25 18.25
N VAL A 175 -21.77 12.32 17.91
CA VAL A 175 -22.88 11.64 18.59
C VAL A 175 -22.95 10.13 18.28
N GLN A 176 -22.19 9.62 17.30
CA GLN A 176 -22.21 8.20 16.92
C GLN A 176 -21.08 7.35 17.55
N ILE A 177 -20.25 7.92 18.43
CA ILE A 177 -19.29 7.13 19.20
C ILE A 177 -20.08 6.40 20.29
N PRO A 178 -20.10 5.05 20.33
CA PRO A 178 -20.73 4.33 21.43
C PRO A 178 -20.06 4.77 22.74
N GLU A 179 -20.87 5.08 23.76
CA GLU A 179 -20.41 5.40 25.11
C GLU A 179 -19.53 4.26 25.66
N GLY A 180 -18.24 4.35 25.40
CA GLY A 180 -17.27 3.33 25.73
C GLY A 180 -15.87 3.93 25.68
N GLU A 181 -15.52 4.58 26.79
CA GLU A 181 -14.16 5.00 27.14
C GLU A 181 -13.59 6.22 26.40
N ALA A 182 -14.11 7.40 26.73
CA ALA A 182 -13.32 8.63 26.75
C ALA A 182 -13.54 9.37 28.07
N LYS A 183 -12.91 8.90 29.15
CA LYS A 183 -12.59 9.77 30.28
C LYS A 183 -11.24 10.43 29.98
N LEU A 184 -11.29 11.65 29.49
CA LEU A 184 -10.14 12.55 29.50
C LEU A 184 -10.04 13.14 30.91
N SER A 185 -8.96 12.80 31.62
CA SER A 185 -8.57 13.46 32.86
C SER A 185 -7.44 14.45 32.54
N TYR A 186 -7.73 15.72 32.88
CA TYR A 186 -6.90 16.93 32.92
C TYR A 186 -6.54 17.61 31.59
#